data_AF-A0AAD6JE36-F1
#
_entry.id   AF-A0AAD6JE36-F1
#
_cell.length_a   1.000
_cell.length_b   1.000
_cell.length_c   1.000
_cell.angle_alpha   90.00
_cell.angle_beta   90.00
_cell.angle_gamma   90.00
#
_symmetry.space_group_name_H-M   'P 1'
#
loop_
_entity.id
_entity.type
_entity.pdbx_description
1 polymer ?
#
loop_
_entity_poly.entity_id
_entity_poly.type
_entity_poly.pdbx_seq_one_letter_code
_entity_poly.pdbx_strand_id
1 'polypeptide(L)'
;MGLLRSLAMLSLLTLIVWLPGFSAQSIKSAVALDALLQDYAYRAFIRPRTGIPYDGAVPSNLTGIKVAAMRLRSGSLRRKGVKMYKEFGIPEGVVVLSYVERLVLVYQNLGNWSSTYYQLPGYTYLAPVLGLLVYNASNLSATNLPMLDIRVSGDPLNITFPDVQSAPVGSIAKCVGFDLHGVPSFSNVTSGNVCVTTQQGHFSIVVESVAPSPAPVSPPNAGPAPSGLGKKKSSKKVWIIVGVCPGWIVDVGVFVMLGIVGTEVETEEEDPTDGEGCRGGGILTDDIDRGNESTSSNGYTNTTDP
;
A
#
# COMPACT_ATOMS: atom_id res chain seq x y z
N MET A 1 -18.58 13.67 -43.46
CA MET A 1 -18.02 12.64 -42.55
C MET A 1 -16.92 13.14 -41.62
N GLY A 2 -16.01 14.03 -42.05
CA GLY A 2 -14.88 14.49 -41.21
C GLY A 2 -15.25 15.40 -40.03
N LEU A 3 -16.25 16.29 -40.19
CA LEU A 3 -16.64 17.24 -39.13
C LEU A 3 -17.21 16.53 -37.89
N LEU A 4 -18.07 15.52 -38.07
CA LEU A 4 -18.65 14.76 -36.96
C LEU A 4 -17.59 13.96 -36.18
N ARG A 5 -16.60 13.40 -36.87
CA ARG A 5 -15.48 12.70 -36.22
C ARG A 5 -14.60 13.66 -35.42
N SER A 6 -14.34 14.86 -35.96
CA SER A 6 -13.59 15.91 -35.25
C SER A 6 -14.32 16.38 -33.99
N LEU A 7 -15.63 16.62 -34.07
CA LEU A 7 -16.44 17.02 -32.92
C LEU A 7 -16.53 15.91 -31.85
N ALA A 8 -16.61 14.64 -32.26
CA ALA A 8 -16.61 13.51 -31.34
C ALA A 8 -15.25 13.30 -30.64
N MET A 9 -14.14 13.54 -31.34
CA MET A 9 -12.81 13.51 -30.73
C MET A 9 -12.62 14.68 -29.76
N LEU A 10 -13.09 15.88 -30.13
CA LEU A 10 -13.01 17.06 -29.27
C LEU A 10 -13.89 16.90 -28.03
N SER A 11 -15.08 16.29 -28.16
CA SER A 11 -15.94 15.99 -27.01
C SER A 11 -15.36 14.91 -26.10
N LEU A 12 -14.67 13.90 -26.65
CA LEU A 12 -13.96 12.90 -25.85
C LEU A 12 -12.76 13.51 -25.10
N LEU A 13 -11.99 14.39 -25.75
CA LEU A 13 -10.90 15.14 -25.12
C LEU A 13 -11.40 16.05 -24.01
N THR A 14 -12.52 16.76 -24.19
CA THR A 14 -13.12 17.55 -23.11
C THR A 14 -13.68 16.67 -22.00
N LEU A 15 -14.24 15.50 -22.30
CA LEU A 15 -14.69 14.53 -21.29
C LEU A 15 -13.53 14.00 -20.45
N ILE A 16 -12.38 13.71 -21.08
CA ILE A 16 -11.16 13.25 -20.40
C ILE A 16 -10.53 14.36 -19.55
N VAL A 17 -10.52 15.59 -20.03
CA VAL A 17 -10.04 16.77 -19.28
C VAL A 17 -10.98 17.13 -18.12
N TRP A 18 -12.27 16.78 -18.23
CA TRP A 18 -13.27 17.01 -17.19
C TRP A 18 -13.45 15.81 -16.24
N LEU A 19 -12.71 14.71 -16.44
CA LEU A 19 -12.59 13.67 -15.43
C LEU A 19 -11.89 14.26 -14.19
N PRO A 20 -12.44 14.05 -12.99
CA PRO A 20 -11.91 14.63 -11.78
C PRO A 20 -10.50 14.08 -11.47
N GLY A 21 -9.46 14.91 -11.65
CA GLY A 21 -8.08 14.67 -11.22
C GLY A 21 -7.86 14.64 -9.69
N PHE A 22 -8.92 14.36 -8.92
CA PHE A 22 -8.94 14.52 -7.46
C PHE A 22 -7.99 13.53 -6.76
N SER A 23 -7.88 12.29 -7.26
CA SER A 23 -6.96 11.29 -6.69
C SER A 23 -5.49 11.70 -6.90
N ALA A 24 -5.14 12.14 -8.10
CA ALA A 24 -3.77 12.59 -8.41
C ALA A 24 -3.36 13.83 -7.61
N GLN A 25 -4.29 14.74 -7.33
CA GLN A 25 -4.06 15.91 -6.48
C GLN A 25 -3.76 15.50 -5.02
N SER A 26 -4.53 14.54 -4.47
CA SER A 26 -4.35 14.04 -3.10
C SER A 26 -3.03 13.27 -2.93
N ILE A 27 -2.65 12.46 -3.92
CA ILE A 27 -1.37 11.73 -3.88
C ILE A 27 -0.20 12.71 -3.88
N LYS A 28 -0.23 13.73 -4.75
CA LYS A 28 0.81 14.77 -4.80
C LYS A 28 0.91 15.54 -3.47
N SER A 29 -0.21 15.80 -2.80
CA SER A 29 -0.19 16.48 -1.50
C SER A 29 0.32 15.58 -0.38
N ALA A 30 0.01 14.28 -0.39
CA ALA A 30 0.54 13.31 0.57
C ALA A 30 2.06 13.15 0.44
N VAL A 31 2.58 13.01 -0.78
CA VAL A 31 4.04 12.93 -1.02
C VAL A 31 4.76 14.22 -0.58
N ALA A 32 4.17 15.39 -0.84
CA ALA A 32 4.71 16.65 -0.37
C ALA A 32 4.69 16.75 1.17
N LEU A 33 3.65 16.24 1.81
CA LEU A 33 3.58 16.13 3.27
C LEU A 33 4.68 15.21 3.80
N ASP A 34 4.92 14.06 3.18
CA ASP A 34 5.95 13.12 3.60
C ASP A 34 7.34 13.74 3.57
N ALA A 35 7.68 14.47 2.51
CA ALA A 35 8.94 15.20 2.40
C ALA A 35 9.09 16.26 3.51
N LEU A 36 8.01 16.99 3.81
CA LEU A 36 7.99 17.98 4.88
C LEU A 36 8.15 17.33 6.26
N LEU A 37 7.42 16.26 6.54
CA LEU A 37 7.50 15.53 7.81
C LEU A 37 8.86 14.86 7.99
N GLN A 38 9.48 14.37 6.91
CA GLN A 38 10.84 13.85 6.93
C GLN A 38 11.86 14.89 7.42
N ASP A 39 11.77 16.14 6.94
CA ASP A 39 12.64 17.24 7.41
C ASP A 39 12.45 17.50 8.91
N TYR A 40 11.21 17.59 9.40
CA TYR A 40 10.93 17.75 10.84
C TYR A 40 11.40 16.55 11.68
N ALA A 41 11.31 15.34 11.14
CA ALA A 41 11.82 14.14 11.78
C ALA A 41 13.34 14.18 11.91
N TYR A 42 14.05 14.63 10.86
CA TYR A 42 15.51 14.71 10.85
C TYR A 42 16.04 15.79 11.79
N ARG A 43 15.35 16.93 11.90
CA ARG A 43 15.69 18.01 12.84
C ARG A 43 15.68 17.57 14.31
N ALA A 44 15.01 16.46 14.65
CA ALA A 44 15.04 15.89 15.99
C ALA A 44 16.43 15.32 16.36
N PHE A 45 17.31 15.09 15.37
CA PHE A 45 18.64 14.53 15.59
C PHE A 45 19.71 15.60 15.87
N ILE A 46 20.06 15.78 17.14
CA ILE A 46 21.21 16.62 17.54
C ILE A 46 22.48 15.76 17.66
N ARG A 47 22.40 14.67 18.43
CA ARG A 47 23.47 13.66 18.62
C ARG A 47 22.85 12.27 18.66
N PRO A 48 22.36 11.76 17.52
CA PRO A 48 21.52 10.57 17.49
C PRO A 48 22.30 9.29 17.81
N ARG A 49 21.71 8.47 18.68
CA ARG A 49 22.17 7.09 18.92
C ARG A 49 21.41 6.11 18.04
N THR A 50 22.09 5.06 17.59
CA THR A 50 21.47 4.02 16.77
C THR A 50 20.39 3.28 17.56
N GLY A 51 19.22 3.10 16.94
CA GLY A 51 18.10 2.34 17.51
C GLY A 51 17.28 3.07 18.58
N ILE A 52 17.57 4.36 18.81
CA ILE A 52 16.79 5.20 19.72
C ILE A 52 15.85 6.09 18.89
N PRO A 53 14.54 6.12 19.22
CA PRO A 53 13.60 7.03 18.56
C PRO A 53 13.72 8.44 19.12
N TYR A 54 13.63 9.44 18.25
CA TYR A 54 13.63 10.87 18.58
C TYR A 54 12.35 11.49 18.04
N ASP A 55 11.56 12.12 18.91
CA ASP A 55 10.31 12.77 18.51
C ASP A 55 10.60 14.14 17.88
N GLY A 56 10.00 14.39 16.72
CA GLY A 56 10.10 15.66 16.00
C GLY A 56 8.94 16.59 16.34
N ALA A 57 9.20 17.88 16.27
CA ALA A 57 8.20 18.92 16.47
C ALA A 57 7.71 19.44 15.11
N VAL A 58 6.41 19.27 14.83
CA VAL A 58 5.76 19.81 13.64
C VAL A 58 5.34 21.27 13.86
N PRO A 59 5.20 22.07 12.78
CA PRO A 59 4.76 23.46 12.87
C PRO A 59 3.29 23.56 13.28
N SER A 60 2.88 24.73 13.77
CA SER A 60 1.53 24.94 14.33
C SER A 60 0.39 24.68 13.34
N ASN A 61 0.62 24.87 12.04
CA ASN A 61 -0.35 24.55 11.00
C ASN A 61 -0.57 23.04 10.79
N LEU A 62 0.29 22.18 11.35
CA LEU A 62 0.18 20.71 11.31
C LEU A 62 -0.07 20.13 12.71
N THR A 63 -0.64 20.93 13.61
CA THR A 63 -0.94 20.49 14.98
C THR A 63 -1.78 19.21 14.97
N GLY A 64 -1.42 18.26 15.84
CA GLY A 64 -2.06 16.95 15.93
C GLY A 64 -1.32 15.85 15.16
N ILE A 65 -0.46 16.20 14.19
CA ILE A 65 0.45 15.23 13.57
C ILE A 65 1.61 14.95 14.53
N LYS A 66 1.93 13.67 14.74
CA LYS A 66 3.13 13.25 15.47
C LYS A 66 4.13 12.67 14.49
N VAL A 67 5.40 13.04 14.64
CA VAL A 67 6.49 12.53 13.81
C VAL A 67 7.64 12.10 14.71
N ALA A 68 8.31 11.01 14.35
CA ALA A 68 9.51 10.55 15.04
C ALA A 68 10.51 9.95 14.05
N ALA A 69 11.78 9.92 14.42
CA ALA A 69 12.84 9.36 13.62
C ALA A 69 13.70 8.40 14.43
N MET A 70 14.04 7.24 13.86
CA MET A 70 14.99 6.29 14.45
C MET A 70 16.09 5.98 13.44
N ARG A 71 17.33 6.31 13.79
CA ARG A 71 18.50 6.03 12.94
C ARG A 71 19.01 4.61 13.18
N LEU A 72 19.21 3.84 12.11
CA LEU A 72 19.70 2.46 12.15
C LEU A 72 20.85 2.24 11.15
N ARG A 73 21.60 1.15 11.35
CA ARG A 73 22.44 0.56 10.30
C ARG A 73 21.60 -0.47 9.54
N SER A 74 21.70 -0.52 8.22
CA SER A 74 20.92 -1.47 7.39
C SER A 74 21.17 -2.92 7.80
N GLY A 75 22.42 -3.27 8.11
CA GLY A 75 22.76 -4.60 8.62
C GLY A 75 22.15 -4.91 10.00
N SER A 76 21.93 -3.90 10.86
CA SER A 76 21.26 -4.11 12.15
C SER A 76 19.76 -4.31 11.97
N LEU A 77 19.13 -3.51 11.09
CA LEU A 77 17.73 -3.68 10.74
C LEU A 77 17.47 -5.09 10.19
N ARG A 78 18.31 -5.57 9.26
CA ARG A 78 18.20 -6.92 8.69
C ARG A 78 18.36 -8.03 9.72
N ARG A 79 19.33 -7.93 10.64
CA ARG A 79 19.66 -9.01 11.58
C ARG A 79 18.84 -9.03 12.86
N LYS A 80 18.25 -7.90 13.27
CA LYS A 80 17.62 -7.75 14.58
C LYS A 80 16.21 -7.19 14.53
N GLY A 81 15.79 -6.62 13.39
CA GLY A 81 14.56 -5.87 13.29
C GLY A 81 14.49 -4.72 14.30
N VAL A 82 13.26 -4.34 14.65
CA VAL A 82 12.93 -3.46 15.77
C VAL A 82 11.66 -3.99 16.43
N LYS A 83 11.81 -4.60 17.62
CA LYS A 83 10.70 -5.26 18.33
C LYS A 83 9.45 -4.37 18.44
N MET A 84 9.64 -3.10 18.79
CA MET A 84 8.55 -2.12 18.86
C MET A 84 9.12 -0.73 18.60
N TYR A 85 8.63 -0.08 17.54
CA TYR A 85 8.88 1.32 17.21
C TYR A 85 7.54 2.04 17.11
N LYS A 86 7.15 2.71 18.20
CA LYS A 86 5.79 3.25 18.36
C LYS A 86 4.77 2.13 18.15
N GLU A 87 3.88 2.21 17.16
CA GLU A 87 2.88 1.18 16.85
C GLU A 87 3.42 0.06 15.93
N PHE A 88 4.65 0.17 15.42
CA PHE A 88 5.23 -0.75 14.44
C PHE A 88 6.15 -1.79 15.08
N GLY A 89 5.81 -3.07 14.94
CA GLY A 89 6.71 -4.20 15.15
C GLY A 89 7.41 -4.54 13.84
N ILE A 90 8.73 -4.34 13.78
CA ILE A 90 9.54 -4.57 12.58
C ILE A 90 10.33 -5.86 12.76
N PRO A 91 10.11 -6.87 11.91
CA PRO A 91 10.73 -8.18 12.05
C PRO A 91 12.21 -8.17 11.66
N GLU A 92 12.88 -9.27 11.91
CA GLU A 92 14.17 -9.57 11.27
C GLU A 92 13.97 -9.82 9.77
N GLY A 93 15.05 -9.79 8.99
CA GLY A 93 14.99 -10.08 7.55
C GLY A 93 14.54 -8.91 6.67
N VAL A 94 14.43 -7.68 7.21
CA VAL A 94 14.17 -6.49 6.40
C VAL A 94 15.42 -6.09 5.61
N VAL A 95 15.32 -6.07 4.29
CA VAL A 95 16.40 -5.72 3.36
C VAL A 95 16.05 -4.41 2.65
N VAL A 96 16.98 -3.45 2.65
CA VAL A 96 16.88 -2.24 1.83
C VAL A 96 17.36 -2.57 0.42
N LEU A 97 16.55 -2.35 -0.61
CA LEU A 97 16.89 -2.70 -2.00
C LEU A 97 18.05 -1.85 -2.53
N SER A 98 17.97 -0.53 -2.32
CA SER A 98 19.07 0.40 -2.58
C SER A 98 19.94 0.53 -1.34
N TYR A 99 20.94 -0.34 -1.22
CA TYR A 99 21.74 -0.45 0.00
C TYR A 99 22.39 0.88 0.41
N VAL A 100 22.22 1.23 1.69
CA VAL A 100 22.91 2.34 2.37
C VAL A 100 23.52 1.82 3.66
N GLU A 101 24.62 2.39 4.16
CA GLU A 101 25.19 1.94 5.44
C GLU A 101 24.25 2.26 6.61
N ARG A 102 23.66 3.47 6.58
CA ARG A 102 22.76 3.99 7.61
C ARG A 102 21.49 4.51 6.99
N LEU A 103 20.37 4.22 7.64
CA LEU A 103 19.04 4.64 7.27
C LEU A 103 18.33 5.28 8.47
N VAL A 104 17.23 5.98 8.19
CA VAL A 104 16.29 6.45 9.21
C VAL A 104 14.92 5.87 8.90
N LEU A 105 14.29 5.31 9.93
CA LEU A 105 12.86 5.01 9.94
C LEU A 105 12.11 6.25 10.42
N VAL A 106 11.34 6.87 9.53
CA VAL A 106 10.46 7.99 9.86
C VAL A 106 9.08 7.42 10.17
N TYR A 107 8.65 7.68 11.40
CA TYR A 107 7.31 7.40 11.88
C TYR A 107 6.45 8.64 11.71
N GLN A 108 5.22 8.45 11.26
CA GLN A 108 4.22 9.51 11.16
C GLN A 108 2.89 9.01 11.74
N ASN A 109 2.17 9.89 12.43
CA ASN A 109 0.78 9.68 12.81
C ASN A 109 0.01 10.94 12.47
N LEU A 110 -0.88 10.83 11.49
CA LEU A 110 -1.59 11.97 10.93
C LEU A 110 -2.76 12.44 11.81
N GLY A 111 -3.19 11.65 12.79
CA GLY A 111 -4.32 12.01 13.64
C GLY A 111 -5.55 12.41 12.81
N ASN A 112 -6.11 13.58 13.10
CA ASN A 112 -7.30 14.11 12.42
C ASN A 112 -7.06 14.49 10.94
N TRP A 113 -5.81 14.54 10.48
CA TRP A 113 -5.45 14.86 9.10
C TRP A 113 -5.57 13.67 8.14
N SER A 114 -5.87 12.48 8.68
CA SER A 114 -5.94 11.22 7.93
C SER A 114 -6.84 11.32 6.70
N SER A 115 -8.09 11.77 6.87
CA SER A 115 -9.05 11.91 5.77
C SER A 115 -8.75 13.07 4.83
N THR A 116 -7.91 14.03 5.24
CA THR A 116 -7.49 15.15 4.40
C THR A 116 -6.46 14.72 3.35
N TYR A 117 -5.46 13.94 3.77
CA TYR A 117 -4.35 13.53 2.90
C TYR A 117 -4.57 12.17 2.23
N TYR A 118 -5.26 11.25 2.93
CA TYR A 118 -5.58 9.91 2.43
C TYR A 118 -7.09 9.79 2.26
N GLN A 119 -7.62 10.44 1.23
CA GLN A 119 -9.04 10.36 0.91
C GLN A 119 -9.39 8.96 0.42
N LEU A 120 -10.35 8.31 1.07
CA LEU A 120 -10.78 6.96 0.73
C LEU A 120 -12.32 6.91 0.59
N PRO A 121 -12.86 7.27 -0.60
CA PRO A 121 -14.30 7.29 -0.84
C PRO A 121 -14.95 5.93 -0.58
N GLY A 122 -16.12 5.93 0.05
CA GLY A 122 -16.84 4.71 0.42
C GLY A 122 -16.33 4.02 1.69
N TYR A 123 -15.36 4.62 2.38
CA TYR A 123 -14.82 4.11 3.64
C TYR A 123 -14.79 5.19 4.72
N THR A 124 -14.85 4.75 5.98
CA THR A 124 -14.68 5.59 7.16
C THR A 124 -13.50 5.08 7.98
N TYR A 125 -12.60 5.98 8.39
CA TYR A 125 -11.47 5.68 9.25
C TYR A 125 -11.90 5.39 10.68
N LEU A 126 -11.48 4.23 11.21
CA LEU A 126 -11.62 3.88 12.63
C LEU A 126 -10.36 4.20 13.44
N ALA A 127 -9.22 4.38 12.77
CA ALA A 127 -7.94 4.73 13.40
C ALA A 127 -7.26 5.84 12.59
N PRO A 128 -6.29 6.59 13.14
CA PRO A 128 -5.50 7.52 12.34
C PRO A 128 -4.64 6.77 11.32
N VAL A 129 -4.21 7.47 10.27
CA VAL A 129 -3.22 6.97 9.32
C VAL A 129 -1.83 7.05 9.96
N LEU A 130 -1.17 5.90 10.03
CA LEU A 130 0.18 5.73 10.53
C LEU A 130 1.14 5.48 9.36
N GLY A 131 2.22 6.25 9.27
CA GLY A 131 3.26 6.12 8.26
C GLY A 131 4.53 5.49 8.83
N LEU A 132 5.11 4.56 8.09
CA LEU A 132 6.48 4.08 8.30
C LEU A 132 7.22 4.18 6.97
N LEU A 133 8.16 5.11 6.90
CA LEU A 133 8.93 5.42 5.69
C LEU A 133 10.43 5.30 5.98
N VAL A 134 11.21 4.92 4.98
CA VAL A 134 12.65 4.66 5.13
C VAL A 134 13.45 5.61 4.25
N TYR A 135 14.47 6.25 4.82
CA TYR A 135 15.30 7.24 4.13
C TYR A 135 16.79 7.02 4.39
N ASN A 136 17.63 7.56 3.51
CA ASN A 136 19.08 7.55 3.66
C ASN A 136 19.53 8.45 4.83
N ALA A 137 20.43 7.95 5.68
CA ALA A 137 20.93 8.66 6.86
C ALA A 137 22.43 8.97 6.83
N SER A 138 23.01 9.05 5.63
CA SER A 138 24.38 9.54 5.40
C SER A 138 24.50 11.04 5.68
N ASN A 139 23.47 11.82 5.34
CA ASN A 139 23.40 13.25 5.64
C ASN A 139 22.06 13.58 6.32
N LEU A 140 22.10 13.85 7.64
CA LEU A 140 20.90 14.18 8.42
C LEU A 140 20.44 15.63 8.25
N SER A 141 21.19 16.46 7.54
CA SER A 141 20.81 17.81 7.16
C SER A 141 20.25 17.90 5.74
N ALA A 142 20.18 16.77 5.02
CA ALA A 142 19.62 16.73 3.68
C ALA A 142 18.08 16.77 3.73
N THR A 143 17.51 17.53 2.80
CA THR A 143 16.06 17.69 2.59
C THR A 143 15.67 17.04 1.27
N ASN A 144 14.38 16.70 1.09
CA ASN A 144 13.84 16.09 -0.13
C ASN A 144 14.57 14.80 -0.53
N LEU A 145 14.91 13.98 0.48
CA LEU A 145 15.52 12.69 0.23
C LEU A 145 14.49 11.73 -0.40
N PRO A 146 14.88 10.94 -1.41
CA PRO A 146 14.02 9.88 -1.92
C PRO A 146 13.82 8.82 -0.85
N MET A 147 12.62 8.23 -0.84
CA MET A 147 12.34 7.05 -0.03
C MET A 147 13.18 5.87 -0.52
N LEU A 148 13.64 5.05 0.41
CA LEU A 148 14.32 3.79 0.12
C LEU A 148 13.31 2.66 0.13
N ASP A 149 13.36 1.79 -0.88
CA ASP A 149 12.51 0.61 -0.89
C ASP A 149 13.06 -0.47 0.03
N ILE A 150 12.15 -1.07 0.81
CA ILE A 150 12.44 -2.22 1.64
C ILE A 150 11.65 -3.43 1.18
N ARG A 151 12.27 -4.59 1.36
CA ARG A 151 11.64 -5.89 1.19
C ARG A 151 11.82 -6.68 2.48
N VAL A 152 10.74 -7.27 2.95
CA VAL A 152 10.78 -8.16 4.11
C VAL A 152 10.84 -9.61 3.63
N SER A 153 11.87 -10.34 4.06
CA SER A 153 11.99 -11.78 3.83
C SER A 153 11.68 -12.53 5.12
N GLY A 154 10.49 -13.12 5.22
CA GLY A 154 10.06 -13.87 6.40
C GLY A 154 8.77 -13.30 7.00
N ASP A 155 8.78 -13.07 8.31
CA ASP A 155 7.62 -12.56 9.05
C ASP A 155 7.20 -11.17 8.56
N PRO A 156 5.90 -10.85 8.51
CA PRO A 156 5.42 -9.52 8.13
C PRO A 156 5.69 -8.49 9.25
N LEU A 157 5.64 -7.21 8.89
CA LEU A 157 5.52 -6.12 9.86
C LEU A 157 4.14 -6.18 10.51
N ASN A 158 4.11 -5.90 11.81
CA ASN A 158 2.88 -5.76 12.58
C ASN A 158 2.64 -4.30 12.94
N ILE A 159 1.41 -3.83 12.82
CA ILE A 159 1.01 -2.46 13.14
C ILE A 159 -0.12 -2.56 14.15
N THR A 160 0.14 -2.19 15.39
CA THR A 160 -0.85 -2.30 16.48
C THR A 160 -1.45 -0.94 16.77
N PHE A 161 -2.73 -0.76 16.44
CA PHE A 161 -3.44 0.48 16.69
C PHE A 161 -4.01 0.49 18.12
N PRO A 162 -3.59 1.43 19.00
CA PRO A 162 -4.07 1.46 20.38
C PRO A 162 -5.51 1.97 20.48
N ASP A 163 -5.86 2.98 19.66
CA ASP A 163 -7.11 3.75 19.79
C ASP A 163 -8.01 3.54 18.56
N VAL A 164 -8.48 2.30 18.36
CA VAL A 164 -9.41 1.97 17.27
C VAL A 164 -10.85 2.26 17.70
N GLN A 165 -11.55 3.10 16.93
CA GLN A 165 -12.97 3.38 17.14
C GLN A 165 -13.81 2.12 16.94
N SER A 166 -14.89 1.99 17.70
CA SER A 166 -15.82 0.88 17.56
C SER A 166 -16.49 0.90 16.19
N ALA A 167 -16.36 -0.22 15.47
CA ALA A 167 -17.03 -0.41 14.20
C ALA A 167 -18.56 -0.42 14.37
N PRO A 168 -19.34 0.19 13.46
CA PRO A 168 -20.79 0.07 13.45
C PRO A 168 -21.26 -1.39 13.47
N VAL A 169 -22.38 -1.66 14.12
CA VAL A 169 -22.93 -3.03 14.21
C VAL A 169 -23.16 -3.60 12.80
N GLY A 170 -22.62 -4.79 12.55
CA GLY A 170 -22.71 -5.46 11.25
C GLY A 170 -21.66 -5.03 10.22
N SER A 171 -20.78 -4.08 10.54
CA SER A 171 -19.64 -3.73 9.69
C SER A 171 -18.41 -4.58 10.02
N ILE A 172 -17.55 -4.77 9.01
CA ILE A 172 -16.29 -5.51 9.14
C ILE A 172 -15.14 -4.52 8.98
N ALA A 173 -14.33 -4.39 10.03
CA ALA A 173 -13.12 -3.58 9.98
C ALA A 173 -12.07 -4.23 9.07
N LYS A 174 -11.45 -3.42 8.22
CA LYS A 174 -10.38 -3.81 7.30
C LYS A 174 -9.15 -2.95 7.56
N CYS A 175 -7.99 -3.56 7.42
CA CYS A 175 -6.75 -2.82 7.27
C CYS A 175 -6.72 -2.22 5.87
N VAL A 176 -6.31 -0.96 5.78
CA VAL A 176 -5.94 -0.32 4.51
C VAL A 176 -4.48 0.05 4.56
N GLY A 177 -3.73 -0.30 3.52
CA GLY A 177 -2.35 0.12 3.30
C GLY A 177 -2.24 0.88 1.98
N PHE A 178 -1.65 2.07 2.02
CA PHE A 178 -1.29 2.86 0.86
C PHE A 178 0.18 2.60 0.55
N ASP A 179 0.45 2.15 -0.67
CA ASP A 179 1.82 2.00 -1.15
C ASP A 179 2.49 3.37 -1.37
N LEU A 180 3.73 3.36 -1.86
CA LEU A 180 4.50 4.58 -2.14
C LEU A 180 3.91 5.45 -3.26
N HIS A 181 2.94 4.92 -4.01
CA HIS A 181 2.20 5.64 -5.04
C HIS A 181 0.82 6.09 -4.55
N GLY A 182 0.49 5.83 -3.28
CA GLY A 182 -0.81 6.18 -2.69
C GLY A 182 -1.95 5.26 -3.14
N VAL A 183 -1.66 4.10 -3.72
CA VAL A 183 -2.68 3.13 -4.14
C VAL A 183 -3.11 2.32 -2.92
N PRO A 184 -4.43 2.30 -2.59
CA PRO A 184 -4.92 1.57 -1.44
C PRO A 184 -4.99 0.06 -1.73
N SER A 185 -4.58 -0.72 -0.74
CA SER A 185 -4.75 -2.17 -0.66
C SER A 185 -5.44 -2.53 0.65
N PHE A 186 -6.25 -3.59 0.64
CA PHE A 186 -7.05 -3.97 1.80
C PHE A 186 -6.68 -5.37 2.29
N SER A 187 -6.68 -5.54 3.60
CA SER A 187 -6.49 -6.83 4.26
C SER A 187 -7.34 -6.93 5.52
N ASN A 188 -7.43 -8.12 6.09
CA ASN A 188 -8.21 -8.34 7.31
C ASN A 188 -7.46 -7.82 8.54
N VAL A 189 -8.20 -7.21 9.47
CA VAL A 189 -7.67 -6.86 10.79
C VAL A 189 -7.45 -8.14 11.59
N THR A 190 -6.27 -8.28 12.18
CA THR A 190 -5.91 -9.37 13.08
C THR A 190 -6.13 -8.91 14.52
N SER A 191 -6.71 -9.77 15.37
CA SER A 191 -6.94 -9.47 16.81
C SER A 191 -7.70 -8.16 17.09
N GLY A 192 -8.51 -7.67 16.14
CA GLY A 192 -9.35 -6.48 16.29
C GLY A 192 -8.66 -5.13 16.14
N ASN A 193 -7.32 -5.08 16.23
CA ASN A 193 -6.57 -3.81 16.14
C ASN A 193 -5.17 -3.92 15.49
N VAL A 194 -4.83 -5.07 14.90
CA VAL A 194 -3.52 -5.30 14.28
C VAL A 194 -3.64 -5.40 12.77
N CYS A 195 -2.79 -4.66 12.06
CA CYS A 195 -2.58 -4.84 10.63
C CYS A 195 -1.23 -5.49 10.36
N VAL A 196 -1.19 -6.36 9.35
CA VAL A 196 0.02 -7.05 8.91
C VAL A 196 0.36 -6.64 7.48
N THR A 197 1.63 -6.37 7.21
CA THR A 197 2.11 -5.92 5.89
C THR A 197 3.54 -6.40 5.64
N THR A 198 3.92 -6.55 4.38
CA THR A 198 5.29 -6.85 3.96
C THR A 198 6.01 -5.66 3.34
N GLN A 199 5.34 -4.50 3.31
CA GLN A 199 5.79 -3.28 2.68
C GLN A 199 5.77 -2.11 3.67
N GLN A 200 6.57 -1.08 3.38
CA GLN A 200 6.47 0.22 4.02
C GLN A 200 5.36 1.06 3.38
N GLY A 201 5.00 2.19 3.99
CA GLY A 201 3.95 3.08 3.50
C GLY A 201 3.08 3.61 4.63
N HIS A 202 1.81 3.86 4.32
CA HIS A 202 0.84 4.43 5.25
C HIS A 202 -0.32 3.48 5.47
N PHE A 203 -0.74 3.32 6.71
CA PHE A 203 -1.67 2.27 7.11
C PHE A 203 -2.73 2.79 8.06
N SER A 204 -3.92 2.21 7.98
CA SER A 204 -5.00 2.51 8.91
C SER A 204 -6.01 1.35 8.99
N ILE A 205 -7.02 1.50 9.86
CA ILE A 205 -8.17 0.62 9.95
C ILE A 205 -9.41 1.40 9.52
N VAL A 206 -10.18 0.81 8.61
CA VAL A 206 -11.37 1.41 8.00
C VAL A 206 -12.55 0.44 8.01
N VAL A 207 -13.75 0.99 7.84
CA VAL A 207 -14.98 0.23 7.54
C VAL A 207 -15.62 0.79 6.29
N GLU A 208 -16.32 -0.07 5.54
CA GLU A 208 -17.15 0.38 4.42
C GLU A 208 -18.29 1.26 4.94
N SER A 209 -18.45 2.43 4.33
CA SER A 209 -19.52 3.35 4.63
C SER A 209 -20.82 2.81 4.04
N VAL A 210 -21.80 2.50 4.89
CA VAL A 210 -23.13 2.11 4.43
C VAL A 210 -23.77 3.33 3.75
N ALA A 211 -24.03 3.25 2.46
CA ALA A 211 -24.83 4.26 1.78
C ALA A 211 -26.19 4.37 2.50
N PRO A 212 -26.71 5.58 2.77
CA PRO A 212 -28.03 5.71 3.38
C PRO A 212 -29.03 4.95 2.51
N SER A 213 -29.65 3.91 3.10
CA SER A 213 -30.74 3.19 2.45
C SER A 213 -31.77 4.24 2.00
N PRO A 214 -32.22 4.25 0.74
CA PRO A 214 -33.27 5.16 0.32
C PRO A 214 -34.44 5.00 1.29
N ALA A 215 -34.89 6.12 1.86
CA ALA A 215 -35.97 6.13 2.81
C ALA A 215 -37.18 5.39 2.20
N PRO A 216 -37.91 4.58 2.98
CA PRO A 216 -39.19 4.05 2.52
C PRO A 216 -40.05 5.24 2.10
N VAL A 217 -40.41 5.29 0.83
CA VAL A 217 -41.37 6.28 0.33
C VAL A 217 -42.70 5.94 0.98
N SER A 218 -43.02 6.59 2.09
CA SER A 218 -44.32 6.50 2.73
C SER A 218 -45.39 6.94 1.74
N PRO A 219 -46.39 6.11 1.39
CA PRO A 219 -47.52 6.55 0.61
C PRO A 219 -48.31 7.62 1.38
N PRO A 220 -48.90 8.64 0.72
CA PRO A 220 -49.72 9.63 1.40
C PRO A 220 -51.01 8.97 1.91
N ASN A 221 -51.32 9.22 3.18
CA ASN A 221 -52.61 9.10 3.85
C ASN A 221 -53.72 8.32 3.12
N ALA A 222 -53.99 7.10 3.57
CA ALA A 222 -55.30 6.47 3.42
C ALA A 222 -55.90 6.24 4.82
N GLY A 223 -57.10 6.78 5.02
CA GLY A 223 -57.88 6.70 6.25
C GLY A 223 -58.29 5.26 6.65
N PRO A 224 -59.04 5.13 7.76
CA PRO A 224 -59.12 3.91 8.54
C PRO A 224 -59.83 2.75 7.82
N ALA A 225 -59.27 1.56 8.03
CA ALA A 225 -59.71 0.28 7.51
C ALA A 225 -61.12 -0.13 7.98
N PRO A 226 -61.85 -0.89 7.14
CA PRO A 226 -62.73 -1.93 7.62
C PRO A 226 -62.12 -3.32 7.37
N SER A 227 -62.22 -4.14 8.40
CA SER A 227 -62.01 -5.58 8.46
C SER A 227 -62.82 -6.34 7.40
N GLY A 228 -62.19 -7.33 6.75
CA GLY A 228 -62.91 -8.24 5.84
C GLY A 228 -62.03 -9.37 5.31
N LEU A 229 -62.18 -10.53 5.93
CA LEU A 229 -61.60 -11.82 5.60
C LEU A 229 -61.97 -12.27 4.17
N GLY A 230 -60.99 -12.65 3.34
CA GLY A 230 -61.25 -13.13 1.98
C GLY A 230 -60.08 -13.91 1.37
N LYS A 231 -60.12 -15.22 1.51
CA LYS A 231 -59.20 -16.18 0.86
C LYS A 231 -59.57 -16.30 -0.62
N LYS A 232 -58.71 -15.90 -1.56
CA LYS A 232 -58.78 -16.43 -2.93
C LYS A 232 -57.44 -16.41 -3.69
N LYS A 233 -57.12 -17.62 -4.15
CA LYS A 233 -56.02 -18.05 -5.03
C LYS A 233 -56.03 -17.26 -6.35
N SER A 234 -54.88 -16.74 -6.78
CA SER A 234 -54.71 -16.10 -8.09
C SER A 234 -53.40 -16.55 -8.74
N SER A 235 -53.55 -16.92 -10.01
CA SER A 235 -52.63 -17.62 -10.90
C SER A 235 -51.48 -16.74 -11.40
N LYS A 236 -50.26 -17.29 -11.45
CA LYS A 236 -49.13 -16.70 -12.17
C LYS A 236 -49.37 -16.79 -13.68
N LYS A 237 -49.87 -15.71 -14.29
CA LYS A 237 -49.76 -15.51 -15.75
C LYS A 237 -48.40 -14.88 -16.01
N VAL A 238 -47.46 -15.70 -16.48
CA VAL A 238 -46.19 -15.27 -17.07
C VAL A 238 -46.54 -14.62 -18.41
N TRP A 239 -46.24 -13.33 -18.56
CA TRP A 239 -46.29 -12.64 -19.84
C TRP A 239 -44.88 -12.67 -20.42
N ILE A 240 -44.69 -13.54 -21.42
CA ILE A 240 -43.48 -13.57 -22.24
C ILE A 240 -43.55 -12.34 -23.14
N ILE A 241 -42.75 -11.31 -22.82
CA ILE A 241 -42.49 -10.21 -23.74
C ILE A 241 -41.47 -10.74 -24.75
N VAL A 242 -41.97 -11.22 -25.90
CA VAL A 242 -41.16 -11.42 -27.10
C VAL A 242 -40.89 -10.04 -27.68
N GLY A 243 -39.83 -9.40 -27.19
CA GLY A 243 -39.28 -8.17 -27.75
C GLY A 243 -38.42 -8.52 -28.95
N VAL A 244 -38.99 -8.38 -30.15
CA VAL A 244 -38.27 -8.39 -31.42
C VAL A 244 -37.27 -7.23 -31.42
N CYS A 245 -35.98 -7.53 -31.60
CA CYS A 245 -34.90 -6.56 -31.80
C CYS A 245 -34.72 -6.28 -33.30
N PRO A 246 -35.10 -5.11 -33.83
CA PRO A 246 -34.68 -4.69 -35.15
C PRO A 246 -33.44 -3.80 -35.03
N GLY A 247 -32.30 -4.32 -35.51
CA GLY A 247 -31.21 -3.51 -36.09
C GLY A 247 -30.10 -3.01 -35.15
N TRP A 248 -29.08 -3.85 -34.94
CA TRP A 248 -27.76 -3.43 -34.42
C TRP A 248 -26.62 -4.09 -35.22
N ILE A 249 -26.71 -4.05 -36.55
CA ILE A 249 -25.68 -4.64 -37.44
C ILE A 249 -24.97 -3.56 -38.30
N VAL A 250 -24.88 -2.32 -37.83
CA VAL A 250 -24.08 -1.30 -38.53
C VAL A 250 -23.21 -0.48 -37.59
N ASP A 251 -22.50 -1.12 -36.66
CA ASP A 251 -21.40 -0.45 -35.94
C ASP A 251 -20.18 -1.34 -35.62
N VAL A 252 -20.05 -2.52 -36.25
CA VAL A 252 -18.84 -3.37 -36.12
C VAL A 252 -17.85 -3.14 -37.28
N GLY A 253 -18.29 -2.55 -38.39
CA GLY A 253 -17.42 -2.25 -39.54
C GLY A 253 -16.49 -1.03 -39.35
N VAL A 254 -16.75 -0.17 -38.36
CA VAL A 254 -15.94 1.03 -38.11
C VAL A 254 -14.86 0.80 -37.05
N PHE A 255 -15.05 -0.16 -36.13
CA PHE A 255 -14.04 -0.51 -35.12
C PHE A 255 -12.91 -1.40 -35.66
N VAL A 256 -13.14 -2.17 -36.74
CA VAL A 256 -12.07 -3.00 -37.35
C VAL A 256 -11.17 -2.19 -38.31
N MET A 257 -11.64 -1.06 -38.84
CA MET A 257 -10.82 -0.20 -39.71
C MET A 257 -10.01 0.87 -38.96
N LEU A 258 -10.21 1.04 -37.65
CA LEU A 258 -9.37 1.89 -36.79
C LEU A 258 -8.22 1.12 -36.11
N GLY A 259 -8.17 -0.21 -36.26
CA GLY A 259 -7.09 -1.06 -35.74
C GLY A 259 -5.99 -1.41 -36.75
N ILE A 260 -6.04 -0.93 -38.00
CA ILE A 260 -5.06 -1.28 -39.04
C ILE A 260 -4.16 -0.09 -39.45
N VAL A 261 -4.46 1.14 -39.02
CA VAL A 261 -3.57 2.29 -39.25
C VAL A 261 -2.92 2.68 -37.93
N GLY A 262 -1.88 1.94 -37.53
CA GLY A 262 -1.18 2.22 -36.27
C GLY A 262 -0.16 1.19 -35.82
N THR A 263 0.52 0.49 -36.73
CA THR A 263 1.78 -0.20 -36.42
C THR A 263 2.71 -0.11 -37.63
N GLU A 264 3.27 1.07 -37.88
CA GLU A 264 4.64 1.14 -38.38
C GLU A 264 5.51 1.22 -37.14
N VAL A 265 5.89 0.03 -36.65
CA VAL A 265 7.04 -0.10 -35.77
C VAL A 265 8.23 -0.11 -36.72
N GLU A 266 8.96 1.00 -36.75
CA GLU A 266 10.33 1.03 -37.24
C GLU A 266 11.12 -0.02 -36.43
N THR A 267 11.35 -1.17 -37.05
CA THR A 267 12.41 -2.08 -36.64
C THR A 267 13.72 -1.42 -37.05
N GLU A 268 14.38 -0.75 -36.11
CA GLU A 268 15.80 -0.48 -36.23
C GLU A 268 16.55 -1.82 -36.24
N GLU A 269 17.27 -2.02 -37.33
CA GLU A 269 18.17 -3.13 -37.62
C GLU A 269 19.51 -2.85 -36.91
N GLU A 270 19.77 -3.50 -35.78
CA GLU A 270 21.13 -3.62 -35.24
C GLU A 270 21.81 -4.87 -35.82
N ASP A 271 22.83 -4.58 -36.63
CA ASP A 271 23.80 -5.47 -37.27
C ASP A 271 24.61 -6.28 -36.22
N PRO A 272 24.76 -7.62 -36.37
CA PRO A 272 25.61 -8.40 -35.50
C PRO A 272 27.04 -8.39 -36.03
N THR A 273 27.94 -7.71 -35.32
CA THR A 273 29.38 -7.87 -35.53
C THR A 273 29.88 -9.13 -34.83
N ASP A 274 30.51 -9.97 -35.64
CA ASP A 274 31.21 -11.20 -35.30
C ASP A 274 32.27 -11.03 -34.20
N GLY A 275 32.38 -12.02 -33.33
CA GLY A 275 33.39 -12.10 -32.28
C GLY A 275 33.55 -13.53 -31.75
N GLU A 276 34.45 -14.26 -32.38
CA GLU A 276 34.87 -15.65 -32.13
C GLU A 276 35.31 -15.99 -30.69
N GLY A 277 35.11 -17.28 -30.33
CA GLY A 277 36.00 -18.09 -29.50
C GLY A 277 35.86 -17.90 -27.97
N CYS A 278 35.47 -18.90 -27.18
CA CYS A 278 36.20 -20.15 -27.02
C CYS A 278 35.32 -21.31 -26.54
N ARG A 279 35.52 -22.47 -27.17
CA ARG A 279 35.09 -23.80 -26.73
C ARG A 279 35.81 -24.21 -25.44
N GLY A 280 35.04 -24.68 -24.46
CA GLY A 280 34.99 -26.09 -24.07
C GLY A 280 36.17 -26.71 -23.31
N GLY A 281 35.84 -27.21 -22.11
CA GLY A 281 36.20 -28.57 -21.69
C GLY A 281 37.29 -28.69 -20.63
N GLY A 282 36.96 -29.36 -19.52
CA GLY A 282 37.97 -29.80 -18.56
C GLY A 282 37.40 -30.30 -17.24
N ILE A 283 36.97 -31.56 -17.22
CA ILE A 283 36.78 -32.39 -16.02
C ILE A 283 38.13 -32.51 -15.30
N LEU A 284 38.15 -32.36 -13.97
CA LEU A 284 39.09 -33.10 -13.12
C LEU A 284 38.53 -33.24 -11.69
N THR A 285 38.01 -34.42 -11.42
CA THR A 285 38.05 -35.05 -10.09
C THR A 285 39.50 -35.32 -9.72
N ASP A 286 39.89 -35.09 -8.47
CA ASP A 286 40.73 -36.05 -7.73
C ASP A 286 40.70 -35.78 -6.23
N ASP A 287 40.42 -36.86 -5.51
CA ASP A 287 40.63 -37.10 -4.09
C ASP A 287 42.10 -36.94 -3.67
N ILE A 288 42.34 -36.68 -2.37
CA ILE A 288 43.16 -37.50 -1.45
C ILE A 288 43.42 -36.72 -0.14
N ASP A 289 42.63 -37.07 0.88
CA ASP A 289 43.04 -37.72 2.14
C ASP A 289 44.37 -37.33 2.84
N ARG A 290 44.25 -37.05 4.16
CA ARG A 290 44.96 -37.73 5.28
C ARG A 290 45.68 -36.85 6.33
N GLY A 291 45.37 -37.15 7.59
CA GLY A 291 46.16 -36.88 8.82
C GLY A 291 45.36 -36.04 9.82
N ASN A 292 44.56 -36.57 10.75
CA ASN A 292 44.82 -37.53 11.83
C ASN A 292 45.99 -37.13 12.73
N GLU A 293 45.70 -36.47 13.86
CA GLU A 293 46.40 -36.78 15.12
C GLU A 293 45.53 -36.47 16.34
N SER A 294 45.44 -37.49 17.17
CA SER A 294 44.76 -37.61 18.43
C SER A 294 45.77 -37.48 19.58
N THR A 295 45.45 -36.75 20.64
CA THR A 295 45.96 -36.96 22.01
C THR A 295 45.13 -36.06 22.94
N SER A 296 44.18 -36.60 23.72
CA SER A 296 44.31 -37.33 24.98
C SER A 296 44.55 -36.45 26.21
N SER A 297 43.59 -36.57 27.13
CA SER A 297 43.73 -36.80 28.58
C SER A 297 43.95 -35.65 29.58
N ASN A 298 43.16 -35.79 30.66
CA ASN A 298 43.28 -35.34 32.05
C ASN A 298 42.74 -33.93 32.36
N GLY A 299 41.91 -33.69 33.37
CA GLY A 299 41.46 -34.49 34.52
C GLY A 299 41.41 -33.61 35.78
N TYR A 300 40.40 -33.81 36.63
CA TYR A 300 40.25 -33.31 38.02
C TYR A 300 40.03 -31.78 38.22
N THR A 301 39.21 -31.26 39.14
CA THR A 301 38.64 -31.74 40.43
C THR A 301 37.40 -30.88 40.80
N ASN A 302 36.42 -31.51 41.47
CA ASN A 302 35.41 -30.87 42.34
C ASN A 302 36.05 -30.15 43.53
N THR A 303 35.47 -29.04 44.03
CA THR A 303 35.15 -28.76 45.47
C THR A 303 34.30 -27.46 45.53
N THR A 304 32.98 -27.51 45.72
CA THR A 304 32.21 -27.24 46.98
C THR A 304 32.66 -26.04 47.85
N ASP A 305 31.85 -24.97 47.83
CA ASP A 305 31.19 -24.21 48.92
C ASP A 305 31.94 -23.80 50.22
N PRO A 306 31.43 -22.82 51.00
CA PRO A 306 30.13 -22.11 50.92
C PRO A 306 30.20 -20.58 50.74
#